data_AF-A0AAD9UZY4-F1
#
_entry.id   AF-A0AAD9UZY4-F1
#
_cell.length_a   1.000
_cell.length_b   1.000
_cell.length_c   1.000
_cell.angle_alpha   90.00
_cell.angle_beta   90.00
_cell.angle_gamma   90.00
#
_symmetry.space_group_name_H-M   'P 1'
#
loop_
_entity.id
_entity.type
_entity.pdbx_description
1 polymer ?
#
loop_
_entity_poly.entity_id
_entity_poly.type
_entity_poly.pdbx_seq_one_letter_code
_entity_poly.pdbx_strand_id
1 'polypeptide(L)'
;MTKNYNLVVTHFQHASKAKDSSSKMQSTATNCGKKLTRYLIVKFLHLLRDILQQISKVSHVFPREEDTITLVQDKINSLNATLEALKTGPGEHLTSFEESVGADNRFNVKERQ
;
A
#
# COMPACT_ATOMS: atom_id res chain seq x y z
N MET A 1 -9.94 -5.31 4.87
CA MET A 1 -8.57 -5.19 5.41
C MET A 1 -8.47 -4.34 6.69
N THR A 2 -9.27 -3.29 6.88
CA THR A 2 -9.16 -2.35 8.03
C THR A 2 -9.50 -2.93 9.40
N LYS A 3 -10.51 -3.79 9.53
CA LYS A 3 -10.90 -4.39 10.84
C LYS A 3 -9.77 -5.21 11.49
N ASN A 4 -8.97 -5.93 10.68
CA ASN A 4 -7.91 -6.79 11.20
C ASN A 4 -6.63 -5.99 11.50
N TYR A 5 -6.39 -4.88 10.80
CA TYR A 5 -5.19 -4.07 11.02
C TYR A 5 -5.14 -3.46 12.42
N ASN A 6 -6.23 -2.81 12.86
CA ASN A 6 -6.29 -2.23 14.19
C ASN A 6 -6.07 -3.29 15.27
N LEU A 7 -6.64 -4.48 15.11
CA LEU A 7 -6.44 -5.60 16.02
C LEU A 7 -4.96 -6.02 16.09
N VAL A 8 -4.29 -6.16 14.94
CA VAL A 8 -2.88 -6.56 14.86
C VAL A 8 -1.96 -5.48 15.46
N VAL A 9 -2.21 -4.20 15.19
CA VAL A 9 -1.44 -3.09 15.79
C VAL A 9 -1.63 -3.06 17.30
N THR A 10 -2.87 -3.15 17.76
CA THR A 10 -3.21 -3.19 19.19
C THR A 10 -2.52 -4.37 19.87
N HIS A 11 -2.49 -5.54 19.23
CA HIS A 11 -1.77 -6.70 19.76
C HIS A 11 -0.27 -6.43 19.96
N PHE A 12 0.43 -5.88 18.95
CA PHE A 12 1.85 -5.52 19.11
C PHE A 12 2.08 -4.42 20.16
N GLN A 13 1.15 -3.47 20.29
CA GLN A 13 1.19 -2.45 21.34
C GLN A 13 1.04 -3.04 22.74
N HIS A 14 0.15 -4.02 22.94
CA HIS A 14 0.02 -4.73 24.21
C HIS A 14 1.26 -5.57 24.51
N ALA A 15 1.73 -6.37 23.54
CA ALA A 15 2.90 -7.23 23.71
C ALA A 15 4.19 -6.44 23.99
N SER A 16 4.30 -5.21 23.47
CA SER A 16 5.45 -4.33 23.78
C SER A 16 5.46 -3.76 25.20
N LYS A 17 4.33 -3.79 25.92
CA LYS A 17 4.16 -3.17 27.25
C LYS A 17 3.77 -4.16 28.36
N ALA A 18 3.61 -5.43 28.04
CA ALA A 18 3.20 -6.45 29.01
C ALA A 18 4.29 -6.65 30.08
N LYS A 19 3.97 -6.43 31.36
CA LYS A 19 4.95 -6.50 32.47
C LYS A 19 5.56 -7.90 32.66
N ASP A 20 4.79 -8.89 32.26
CA ASP A 20 5.00 -10.32 32.32
C ASP A 20 5.76 -10.87 31.08
N SER A 21 6.09 -10.01 30.13
CA SER A 21 6.87 -10.36 28.93
C SER A 21 8.36 -10.07 29.08
N SER A 22 9.20 -10.91 28.47
CA SER A 22 10.65 -10.68 28.47
C SER A 22 11.02 -9.40 27.71
N SER A 23 12.13 -8.75 28.08
CA SER A 23 12.65 -7.57 27.38
C SER A 23 12.86 -7.80 25.88
N LYS A 24 13.27 -9.02 25.51
CA LYS A 24 13.41 -9.46 24.12
C LYS A 24 12.07 -9.50 23.40
N MET A 25 11.02 -10.02 24.04
CA MET A 25 9.67 -10.06 23.48
C MET A 25 9.10 -8.65 23.29
N GLN A 26 9.28 -7.76 24.27
CA GLN A 26 8.83 -6.37 24.19
C GLN A 26 9.50 -5.60 23.05
N SER A 27 10.82 -5.75 22.91
CA SER A 27 11.61 -5.13 21.83
C SER A 27 11.20 -5.67 20.45
N THR A 28 10.99 -6.98 20.35
CA THR A 28 10.52 -7.62 19.11
C THR A 28 9.13 -7.11 18.70
N ALA A 29 8.18 -7.05 19.64
CA ALA A 29 6.83 -6.54 19.38
C ALA A 29 6.86 -5.07 18.93
N THR A 30 7.71 -4.25 19.55
CA THR A 30 7.92 -2.85 19.15
C THR A 30 8.44 -2.74 17.72
N ASN A 31 9.44 -3.55 17.37
CA ASN A 31 10.03 -3.55 16.03
C ASN A 31 9.06 -4.06 14.96
N CYS A 32 8.31 -5.13 15.25
CA CYS A 32 7.27 -5.63 14.36
C CYS A 32 6.17 -4.60 14.12
N GLY A 33 5.69 -3.93 15.17
CA GLY A 33 4.72 -2.84 15.05
C GLY A 33 5.23 -1.71 14.15
N LYS A 34 6.47 -1.24 14.36
CA LYS A 34 7.10 -0.21 13.52
C LYS A 34 7.22 -0.63 12.06
N LYS A 35 7.65 -1.87 11.80
CA LYS A 35 7.78 -2.41 10.43
C LYS A 35 6.42 -2.50 9.73
N LEU A 36 5.40 -2.98 10.44
CA LEU A 36 4.04 -3.07 9.91
C LEU A 36 3.47 -1.69 9.54
N THR A 37 3.65 -0.68 10.41
CA THR A 37 3.20 0.68 10.13
C THR A 37 3.94 1.27 8.92
N ARG A 38 5.27 1.11 8.84
CA ARG A 38 6.07 1.58 7.70
C ARG A 38 5.62 0.91 6.40
N TYR A 39 5.43 -0.40 6.41
CA TYR A 39 4.94 -1.14 5.26
C TYR A 39 3.62 -0.56 4.73
N LEU A 40 2.66 -0.29 5.62
CA LEU A 40 1.37 0.25 5.20
C LEU A 40 1.46 1.67 4.64
N ILE A 41 2.27 2.54 5.25
CA ILE A 41 2.49 3.89 4.72
C ILE A 41 3.04 3.80 3.30
N VAL A 42 4.08 3.00 3.09
CA VAL A 42 4.69 2.83 1.76
C VAL A 42 3.70 2.20 0.78
N LYS A 43 2.94 1.19 1.21
CA LYS A 43 1.84 0.59 0.43
C LYS A 43 0.83 1.65 -0.04
N PHE A 44 0.40 2.54 0.85
CA PHE A 44 -0.51 3.63 0.51
C PHE A 44 0.11 4.63 -0.48
N LEU A 45 1.41 4.92 -0.36
CA LEU A 45 2.11 5.80 -1.30
C LEU A 45 2.16 5.20 -2.72
N HIS A 46 2.38 3.89 -2.85
CA HIS A 46 2.32 3.22 -4.15
C HIS A 46 0.92 3.25 -4.77
N LEU A 47 -0.13 3.04 -3.97
CA LEU A 47 -1.52 3.21 -4.43
C LEU A 47 -1.80 4.65 -4.89
N LEU A 48 -1.35 5.66 -4.13
CA LEU A 48 -1.49 7.06 -4.53
C LEU A 48 -0.75 7.36 -5.83
N ARG A 49 0.42 6.74 -6.04
CA ARG A 49 1.18 6.86 -7.28
C ARG A 49 0.42 6.27 -8.46
N ASP A 50 -0.20 5.10 -8.30
CA ASP A 50 -1.06 4.49 -9.31
C ASP A 50 -2.22 5.44 -9.70
N ILE A 51 -2.90 6.02 -8.71
CA ILE A 51 -4.01 6.97 -8.93
C ILE A 51 -3.52 8.22 -9.67
N LEU A 52 -2.43 8.84 -9.21
CA LEU A 52 -1.86 10.05 -9.81
C LEU A 52 -1.44 9.82 -11.26
N GLN A 53 -0.88 8.65 -11.59
CA GLN A 53 -0.52 8.32 -12.97
C GLN A 53 -1.75 8.28 -13.88
N GLN A 54 -2.88 7.74 -13.43
CA GLN A 54 -4.09 7.70 -14.25
C GLN A 54 -4.72 9.10 -14.41
N ILE A 55 -4.76 9.89 -13.34
CA ILE A 55 -5.25 11.28 -13.40
C ILE A 55 -4.37 12.11 -14.34
N SER A 56 -3.04 11.95 -14.26
CA SER A 56 -2.10 12.67 -15.12
C SER A 56 -2.37 12.40 -16.60
N LYS A 57 -2.66 11.16 -17.01
CA LYS A 57 -2.98 10.84 -18.41
C LYS A 57 -4.15 11.65 -18.97
N VAL A 58 -5.18 11.90 -18.15
CA VAL A 58 -6.35 12.69 -18.55
C VAL A 58 -6.05 14.20 -18.49
N SER A 59 -5.26 14.64 -17.50
CA SER A 59 -4.86 16.05 -17.39
C SER A 59 -4.09 16.58 -18.61
N HIS A 60 -3.46 15.71 -19.40
CA HIS A 60 -2.74 16.09 -20.63
C HIS A 60 -3.65 16.27 -21.86
N VAL A 61 -4.93 15.88 -21.75
CA VAL A 61 -5.94 15.98 -22.82
C VAL A 61 -6.62 17.36 -22.76
N PHE A 62 -6.99 17.82 -21.57
CA PHE A 62 -7.65 19.13 -21.38
C PHE A 62 -6.95 20.37 -21.96
N PRO A 63 -5.61 20.47 -22.03
CA PRO A 63 -4.94 21.66 -22.58
C PRO A 63 -4.90 21.71 -24.12
N ARG A 64 -5.32 20.66 -24.83
CA ARG A 64 -5.21 20.62 -26.30
C ARG A 64 -6.46 21.22 -26.92
N GLU A 65 -6.29 22.36 -27.60
CA GLU A 65 -7.37 23.10 -28.27
C GLU A 65 -8.10 22.31 -29.37
N GLU A 66 -7.55 21.17 -29.80
CA GLU A 66 -8.08 20.31 -30.87
C GLU A 66 -8.98 19.16 -30.38
N ASP A 67 -9.07 18.95 -29.06
CA ASP A 67 -9.78 17.79 -28.52
C ASP A 67 -11.30 18.01 -28.50
N THR A 68 -12.06 17.11 -29.13
CA THR A 68 -13.52 17.18 -29.15
C THR A 68 -14.10 16.86 -27.77
N ILE A 69 -15.28 17.41 -27.45
CA ILE A 69 -16.02 17.12 -26.21
C ILE A 69 -16.20 15.60 -26.02
N THR A 70 -16.44 14.86 -27.12
CA THR A 70 -16.57 13.40 -27.10
C THR A 70 -15.29 12.71 -26.64
N LEU A 71 -14.12 13.14 -27.14
CA LEU A 71 -12.83 12.60 -26.72
C LEU A 71 -12.58 12.83 -25.23
N VAL A 72 -12.89 14.03 -24.73
CA VAL A 72 -12.78 14.35 -23.30
C VAL A 72 -13.69 13.43 -22.46
N GLN A 73 -14.92 13.22 -22.90
CA GLN A 73 -15.87 12.33 -22.23
C GLN A 73 -15.37 10.88 -22.17
N ASP A 74 -14.83 10.36 -23.27
CA ASP A 74 -14.27 9.00 -23.33
C ASP A 74 -13.09 8.83 -22.35
N LYS A 75 -12.23 9.85 -22.24
CA LYS A 75 -11.09 9.83 -21.31
C LYS A 75 -11.55 9.85 -19.85
N ILE A 76 -12.57 10.63 -19.51
CA ILE A 76 -13.17 10.65 -18.16
C ILE A 76 -13.79 9.29 -17.83
N ASN A 77 -14.55 8.70 -18.76
CA ASN A 77 -15.17 7.39 -18.58
C ASN A 77 -14.10 6.30 -18.36
N SER A 78 -13.03 6.31 -19.15
CA SER A 78 -11.89 5.41 -19.00
C SER A 78 -11.17 5.59 -17.66
N LEU A 79 -11.01 6.83 -17.18
CA LEU A 79 -10.43 7.11 -15.87
C LEU A 79 -11.32 6.55 -14.75
N ASN A 80 -12.63 6.80 -14.79
CA ASN A 80 -13.56 6.26 -13.80
C ASN A 80 -13.49 4.73 -13.74
N ALA A 81 -13.52 4.05 -14.89
CA ALA A 81 -13.38 2.58 -14.93
C ALA A 81 -12.06 2.11 -14.28
N THR A 82 -10.96 2.81 -14.55
CA THR A 82 -9.65 2.48 -13.97
C THR A 82 -9.61 2.73 -12.46
N LEU A 83 -10.19 3.83 -11.98
CA LEU A 83 -10.25 4.14 -10.54
C LEU A 83 -11.15 3.14 -9.79
N GLU A 84 -12.25 2.69 -10.37
CA GLU A 84 -13.06 1.61 -9.81
C GLU A 84 -12.30 0.29 -9.75
N ALA A 85 -11.51 -0.04 -10.78
CA ALA A 85 -10.64 -1.21 -10.76
C ALA A 85 -9.57 -1.12 -9.66
N LEU A 86 -9.00 0.07 -9.39
CA LEU A 86 -8.03 0.29 -8.31
C LEU A 86 -8.63 0.13 -6.90
N LYS A 87 -9.97 0.12 -6.75
CA LYS A 87 -10.60 -0.24 -5.47
C LYS A 87 -10.56 -1.74 -5.20
N THR A 88 -10.55 -2.56 -6.25
CA THR A 88 -10.65 -4.02 -6.14
C THR A 88 -9.31 -4.72 -6.34
N GLY A 89 -8.36 -4.10 -7.06
CA GLY A 89 -7.03 -4.65 -7.31
C GLY A 89 -5.91 -3.61 -7.31
N PRO A 90 -4.66 -4.02 -7.07
CA PRO A 90 -3.52 -3.13 -7.12
C PRO A 90 -3.21 -2.66 -8.55
N GLY A 91 -2.71 -1.42 -8.68
CA GLY A 91 -2.12 -0.94 -9.92
C GLY A 91 -0.69 -1.45 -10.10
N GLU A 92 -0.01 -0.97 -11.14
CA GLU A 92 1.35 -1.39 -11.49
C GLU A 92 2.36 -1.12 -10.37
N HIS A 93 2.33 0.09 -9.78
CA HIS A 93 3.29 0.48 -8.76
C HIS A 93 3.07 -0.28 -7.47
N LEU A 94 1.81 -0.48 -7.08
CA LEU A 94 1.49 -1.27 -5.90
C LEU A 94 1.84 -2.75 -6.10
N THR A 95 1.57 -3.31 -7.27
CA THR A 95 1.92 -4.70 -7.60
C THR A 95 3.43 -4.92 -7.52
N SER A 96 4.21 -4.06 -8.18
CA SER A 96 5.68 -4.16 -8.15
C SER A 96 6.25 -4.03 -6.74
N PHE A 97 5.67 -3.15 -5.91
CA PHE A 97 6.04 -3.04 -4.51
C PHE A 97 5.75 -4.33 -3.73
N GLU A 98 4.53 -4.87 -3.85
CA GLU A 98 4.12 -6.10 -3.16
C GLU A 98 4.99 -7.31 -3.57
N GLU A 99 5.33 -7.41 -4.85
CA GLU A 99 6.27 -8.43 -5.36
C GLU A 99 7.68 -8.25 -4.77
N SER A 100 8.19 -7.01 -4.71
CA SER A 100 9.51 -6.74 -4.14
C SER A 100 9.58 -7.12 -2.65
N VAL A 101 8.52 -6.83 -1.89
CA VAL A 101 8.40 -7.20 -0.47
C VAL A 101 8.26 -8.72 -0.31
N GLY A 102 7.52 -9.38 -1.19
CA GLY A 102 7.39 -10.84 -1.21
C GLY A 102 8.70 -11.56 -1.51
N ALA A 103 9.51 -11.03 -2.43
CA ALA A 103 10.82 -11.57 -2.77
C ALA A 103 11.85 -11.41 -1.65
N ASP A 104 11.79 -10.30 -0.90
CA ASP A 104 12.68 -10.02 0.24
C ASP A 104 12.29 -10.81 1.51
N ASN A 105 11.05 -11.29 1.59
CA ASN A 105 10.52 -12.10 2.70
C ASN A 105 10.90 -13.59 2.65
N ARG A 106 11.99 -13.97 1.98
CA ARG A 106 12.72 -15.20 2.36
C ARG A 106 13.32 -14.99 3.75
N PHE A 107 12.47 -15.09 4.78
CA PHE A 107 12.87 -15.13 6.18
C PHE A 107 13.87 -16.27 6.34
N ASN A 108 15.14 -15.92 6.23
CA ASN A 108 16.26 -16.79 6.44
C ASN A 108 16.26 -17.10 7.94
N VAL A 109 15.47 -18.09 8.35
CA VAL A 109 15.57 -18.75 9.64
C VAL A 109 16.89 -19.51 9.60
N LYS A 110 18.00 -18.79 9.75
CA LYS A 110 19.23 -19.41 10.21
C LYS A 110 19.02 -19.67 11.70
N GLU A 111 18.50 -20.86 11.99
CA GLU A 111 18.65 -21.49 13.30
C GLU A 111 20.15 -21.45 13.63
N ARG A 112 20.52 -20.61 14.59
CA ARG A 112 21.85 -20.71 15.21
C ARG A 112 21.72 -21.78 16.28
N GLN A 113 22.29 -22.95 15.98
CA GLN A 113 22.69 -23.96 16.95
C GLN A 113 23.65 -23.36 17.98
#